data_AF-A0A1D9P609-F1
#
_entry.id   AF-A0A1D9P609-F1
#
_cell.length_a   1.000
_cell.length_b   1.000
_cell.length_c   1.000
_cell.angle_alpha   90.00
_cell.angle_beta   90.00
_cell.angle_gamma   90.00
#
_symmetry.space_group_name_H-M   'P 1'
#
loop_
_entity.id
_entity.type
_entity.pdbx_description
1 polymer ?
#
loop_
_entity_poly.entity_id
_entity_poly.type
_entity_poly.pdbx_seq_one_letter_code
_entity_poly.pdbx_strand_id
1 'polypeptide(L)'
;MNYYIKIILILIFYCIINPVFTSLYLSISGLPGGNVGMIPYGILLANMIATLISLLILYLIRLKKTIGINLSIATNNLIYIITLIYFGLNPFFDEMGKDYAKLDFVILLSSFLSSIIAVVVFKIVHARCSN
;
A
#
# COMPACT_ATOMS: atom_id res chain seq x y z
N MET A 1 4.19 -12.42 23.40
CA MET A 1 4.68 -11.27 22.61
C MET A 1 3.60 -10.19 22.56
N ASN A 2 3.91 -8.96 22.97
CA ASN A 2 2.96 -7.84 22.99
C ASN A 2 2.43 -7.57 21.57
N TYR A 3 1.13 -7.27 21.41
CA TYR A 3 0.50 -7.10 20.10
C TYR A 3 1.03 -5.87 19.36
N TYR A 4 1.40 -4.81 20.07
CA TYR A 4 2.10 -3.67 19.49
C TYR A 4 3.42 -4.10 18.84
N ILE A 5 4.16 -5.01 19.48
CA ILE A 5 5.42 -5.56 18.92
C ILE A 5 5.11 -6.38 17.66
N LYS A 6 4.01 -7.14 17.61
CA LYS A 6 3.59 -7.86 16.39
C LYS A 6 3.29 -6.90 15.24
N ILE A 7 2.54 -5.82 15.49
CA ILE A 7 2.20 -4.83 14.47
C ILE A 7 3.47 -4.12 13.97
N ILE A 8 4.34 -3.70 14.88
CA ILE A 8 5.61 -3.06 14.53
C ILE A 8 6.48 -3.99 13.68
N LEU A 9 6.59 -5.27 14.03
CA LEU A 9 7.35 -6.24 13.23
C LEU A 9 6.76 -6.44 11.83
N ILE A 10 5.43 -6.48 11.69
CA ILE A 10 4.77 -6.59 10.38
C ILE A 10 5.02 -5.34 9.53
N LEU A 11 4.98 -4.15 10.14
CA LEU A 11 5.26 -2.89 9.45
C LEU A 11 6.73 -2.79 9.03
N ILE A 12 7.67 -3.18 9.91
CA ILE A 12 9.10 -3.22 9.58
C ILE A 12 9.35 -4.20 8.43
N PHE A 13 8.78 -5.40 8.51
CA PHE A 13 8.90 -6.40 7.45
C PHE A 13 8.36 -5.87 6.12
N TYR A 14 7.21 -5.20 6.14
CA TYR A 14 6.65 -4.57 4.95
C TYR A 14 7.55 -3.47 4.38
N CYS A 15 8.05 -2.57 5.22
CA CYS A 15 8.94 -1.50 4.81
C CYS A 15 10.25 -2.00 4.20
N ILE A 16 10.67 -3.23 4.53
CA ILE A 16 11.86 -3.87 3.93
C ILE A 16 11.48 -4.60 2.63
N ILE A 17 10.36 -5.32 2.61
CA ILE A 17 10.01 -6.17 1.48
C ILE A 17 9.56 -5.36 0.26
N ASN A 18 8.84 -4.24 0.48
CA ASN A 18 8.31 -3.42 -0.60
C ASN A 18 9.44 -2.83 -1.47
N PRO A 19 10.50 -2.20 -0.89
CA PRO A 19 11.64 -1.72 -1.67
C PRO A 19 12.40 -2.81 -2.40
N VAL A 20 12.53 -4.01 -1.80
CA VAL A 20 13.19 -5.15 -2.44
C VAL A 20 12.40 -5.60 -3.68
N PHE A 21 11.07 -5.71 -3.60
CA PHE A 21 10.24 -6.05 -4.75
C PHE A 21 10.29 -4.98 -5.84
N THR A 22 10.24 -3.69 -5.47
CA THR A 22 10.35 -2.59 -6.44
C THR A 22 11.72 -2.56 -7.13
N SER A 23 12.80 -2.81 -6.38
CA SER A 23 14.15 -2.89 -6.95
C SER A 23 14.32 -4.08 -7.89
N LEU A 24 13.80 -5.26 -7.52
CA LEU A 24 13.76 -6.43 -8.40
C LEU A 24 12.96 -6.14 -9.67
N TYR A 25 11.78 -5.53 -9.55
CA TYR A 25 10.97 -5.15 -10.70
C TYR A 25 11.73 -4.18 -11.63
N LEU A 26 12.41 -3.16 -11.09
CA LEU A 26 13.21 -2.23 -11.88
C LEU A 26 14.33 -2.94 -12.64
N SER A 27 14.99 -3.91 -12.01
CA SER A 27 16.06 -4.69 -12.65
C SER A 27 15.58 -5.57 -13.81
N ILE A 28 14.32 -6.03 -13.77
CA ILE A 28 13.74 -6.96 -14.76
C ILE A 28 12.94 -6.21 -15.85
N SER A 29 12.35 -5.06 -15.50
CA SER A 29 11.43 -4.33 -16.39
C SER A 29 12.12 -3.64 -17.56
N GLY A 30 13.43 -3.36 -17.45
CA GLY A 30 14.22 -2.72 -18.49
C GLY A 30 13.77 -1.29 -18.79
N LEU A 31 13.13 -0.62 -17.82
CA LEU A 31 12.60 0.72 -18.00
C LEU A 31 13.73 1.72 -18.27
N PRO A 32 13.56 2.66 -19.20
CA PRO A 32 14.53 3.72 -19.43
C PRO A 32 14.70 4.56 -18.15
N GLY A 33 15.94 4.97 -17.88
CA GLY A 33 16.25 5.87 -16.77
C GLY A 33 15.55 7.24 -16.91
N GLY A 34 15.64 8.07 -15.87
CA GLY A 34 14.94 9.35 -15.82
C GLY A 34 13.49 9.22 -15.33
N ASN A 35 12.57 10.04 -15.84
CA ASN A 35 11.21 10.14 -15.29
C ASN A 35 10.46 8.80 -15.27
N VAL A 36 10.64 7.96 -16.28
CA VAL A 36 9.96 6.64 -16.38
C VAL A 36 10.51 5.64 -15.34
N GLY A 37 11.84 5.60 -15.17
CA GLY A 37 12.48 4.78 -14.13
C GLY A 37 12.18 5.22 -12.70
N MET A 38 11.73 6.47 -12.49
CA MET A 38 11.36 6.98 -11.16
C MET A 38 9.94 6.60 -10.72
N ILE A 39 9.07 6.18 -11.64
CA ILE A 39 7.67 5.88 -11.34
C ILE A 39 7.51 4.77 -10.28
N PRO A 40 8.23 3.63 -10.35
CA PRO A 40 8.09 2.57 -9.35
C PRO A 40 8.46 3.04 -7.94
N TYR A 41 9.41 3.98 -7.80
CA TYR A 41 9.73 4.60 -6.52
C TYR A 41 8.61 5.52 -6.02
N GLY A 42 7.96 6.27 -6.92
CA GLY A 42 6.79 7.07 -6.60
C GLY A 42 5.61 6.21 -6.13
N ILE A 43 5.36 5.08 -6.79
CA ILE A 43 4.33 4.10 -6.38
C ILE A 43 4.64 3.55 -4.99
N LEU A 44 5.90 3.22 -4.72
CA LEU A 44 6.32 2.70 -3.42
C LEU A 44 6.12 3.74 -2.31
N LEU A 45 6.52 4.99 -2.53
CA LEU A 45 6.29 6.09 -1.59
C LEU A 45 4.80 6.32 -1.34
N ALA A 46 4.00 6.34 -2.39
CA ALA A 46 2.55 6.46 -2.28
C ALA A 46 1.95 5.33 -1.46
N ASN A 47 2.42 4.09 -1.65
CA ASN A 47 1.93 2.93 -0.91
C ASN A 47 2.31 2.98 0.59
N MET A 48 3.54 3.39 0.92
CA MET A 48 3.98 3.53 2.31
C MET A 48 3.14 4.57 3.06
N ILE A 49 2.93 5.74 2.43
CA ILE A 49 2.11 6.83 3.00
C ILE A 49 0.66 6.38 3.16
N ALA A 50 0.09 5.77 2.11
CA ALA A 50 -1.29 5.31 2.14
C ALA A 50 -1.56 4.27 3.23
N THR A 51 -0.64 3.31 3.39
CA THR A 51 -0.74 2.25 4.40
C THR A 51 -0.72 2.84 5.81
N LEU A 52 0.18 3.79 6.10
CA LEU A 52 0.26 4.46 7.41
C LEU A 52 -1.01 5.27 7.73
N ILE A 53 -1.48 6.07 6.78
CA ILE A 53 -2.69 6.88 6.93
C ILE A 53 -3.92 6.00 7.11
N SER A 54 -4.04 4.92 6.33
CA SER A 54 -5.15 3.96 6.42
C SER A 54 -5.21 3.29 7.79
N LEU A 55 -4.06 2.82 8.29
CA LEU A 55 -4.01 2.21 9.62
C LEU A 55 -4.37 3.20 10.73
N LEU A 56 -3.94 4.46 10.63
CA LEU A 56 -4.31 5.52 11.57
C LEU A 56 -5.83 5.77 11.56
N ILE A 57 -6.42 5.95 10.38
CA ILE A 57 -7.85 6.18 10.21
C ILE A 57 -8.66 4.99 10.74
N LEU A 58 -8.26 3.77 10.40
CA LEU A 58 -8.93 2.56 10.86
C LEU A 58 -8.85 2.40 12.39
N TYR A 59 -7.72 2.75 12.98
CA TYR A 59 -7.58 2.79 14.44
C TYR A 59 -8.53 3.81 15.07
N LEU A 60 -8.60 5.03 14.54
CA LEU A 60 -9.46 6.11 15.04
C LEU A 60 -10.96 5.81 14.89
N ILE A 61 -11.39 5.32 13.72
CA ILE A 61 -12.79 4.95 13.49
C ILE A 61 -13.17 3.79 14.42
N ARG A 62 -12.23 2.88 14.68
CA ARG A 62 -12.49 1.72 15.52
C ARG A 62 -12.65 2.03 17.00
N LEU A 63 -12.06 3.10 17.49
CA LEU A 63 -12.38 3.64 18.82
C LEU A 63 -13.85 4.04 18.94
N LYS A 64 -14.54 4.30 17.82
CA LYS A 64 -15.93 4.78 17.78
C LYS A 64 -16.94 3.73 17.30
N LYS A 65 -16.55 2.77 16.46
CA LYS A 65 -17.45 1.73 15.89
C LYS A 65 -16.72 0.43 15.55
N THR A 66 -17.43 -0.70 15.57
CA THR A 66 -16.96 -1.97 14.98
C THR A 66 -16.94 -1.88 13.46
N ILE A 67 -15.74 -1.80 12.88
CA ILE A 67 -15.53 -1.80 11.43
C ILE A 67 -15.40 -3.24 10.93
N GLY A 68 -16.03 -3.56 9.80
CA GLY A 68 -15.83 -4.84 9.11
C GLY A 68 -14.57 -4.86 8.25
N ILE A 69 -14.04 -6.05 7.97
CA ILE A 69 -12.82 -6.24 7.14
C ILE A 69 -12.96 -5.60 5.75
N ASN A 70 -14.14 -5.69 5.13
CA ASN A 70 -14.39 -5.13 3.80
C ASN A 70 -14.21 -3.61 3.77
N LEU A 71 -14.67 -2.91 4.82
CA LEU A 71 -14.54 -1.46 4.91
C LEU A 71 -13.08 -1.05 5.14
N SER A 72 -12.31 -1.86 5.87
CA SER A 72 -10.87 -1.67 6.06
C SER A 72 -10.09 -1.73 4.74
N ILE A 73 -10.37 -2.73 3.92
CA ILE A 73 -9.77 -2.87 2.59
C ILE A 73 -10.16 -1.69 1.70
N ALA A 74 -11.45 -1.33 1.70
CA ALA A 74 -11.95 -0.21 0.90
C ALA A 74 -11.29 1.13 1.31
N THR A 75 -11.14 1.41 2.60
CA THR A 75 -10.45 2.60 3.11
C THR A 75 -8.98 2.63 2.67
N ASN A 76 -8.28 1.50 2.76
CA ASN A 76 -6.89 1.41 2.32
C ASN A 76 -6.73 1.71 0.82
N ASN A 77 -7.56 1.09 -0.02
CA ASN A 77 -7.49 1.28 -1.46
C ASN A 77 -7.89 2.69 -1.88
N LEU A 78 -8.89 3.28 -1.20
CA LEU A 78 -9.29 4.66 -1.46
C LEU A 78 -8.17 5.64 -1.13
N ILE A 79 -7.52 5.50 0.03
CA ILE A 79 -6.39 6.34 0.42
C ILE A 79 -5.23 6.12 -0.56
N TYR A 80 -4.95 4.89 -0.97
CA TYR A 80 -3.90 4.59 -1.93
C TYR A 80 -4.14 5.29 -3.28
N ILE A 81 -5.35 5.22 -3.81
CA ILE A 81 -5.72 5.93 -5.05
C ILE A 81 -5.55 7.45 -4.91
N ILE A 82 -6.02 8.04 -3.80
CA ILE A 82 -5.83 9.48 -3.54
C ILE A 82 -4.34 9.84 -3.52
N THR A 83 -3.53 9.00 -2.87
CA THR A 83 -2.09 9.23 -2.73
C THR A 83 -1.40 9.14 -4.09
N LEU A 84 -1.79 8.17 -4.93
CA LEU A 84 -1.30 8.05 -6.31
C LEU A 84 -1.65 9.30 -7.15
N ILE A 85 -2.88 9.79 -7.06
CA ILE A 85 -3.31 11.02 -7.76
C ILE A 85 -2.49 12.23 -7.28
N TYR A 86 -2.27 12.36 -5.97
CA TYR A 86 -1.48 13.47 -5.40
C TYR A 86 -0.04 13.49 -5.92
N PHE A 87 0.58 12.33 -6.12
CA PHE A 87 1.92 12.21 -6.70
C PHE A 87 1.95 12.30 -8.24
N GLY A 88 0.82 12.62 -8.89
CA GLY A 88 0.72 12.70 -10.35
C GLY A 88 0.72 11.34 -11.06
N LEU A 89 0.59 10.25 -10.32
CA LEU A 89 0.56 8.86 -10.82
C LEU A 89 -0.89 8.39 -10.96
N ASN A 90 -1.72 9.17 -11.65
CA ASN A 90 -3.13 8.88 -11.76
C ASN A 90 -3.36 7.65 -12.67
N PRO A 91 -3.90 6.54 -12.15
CA PRO A 91 -4.16 5.33 -12.94
C PRO A 91 -5.35 5.47 -13.91
N PHE A 92 -6.06 6.60 -13.90
CA PHE A 92 -7.23 6.87 -14.75
C PHE A 92 -6.92 7.82 -15.93
N PHE A 93 -5.71 8.37 -16.03
CA PHE A 93 -5.31 9.21 -17.17
C PHE A 93 -4.46 8.42 -18.17
N ASP A 94 -4.94 8.38 -19.41
CA ASP A 94 -4.43 7.57 -20.52
C ASP A 94 -3.29 8.26 -21.32
N GLU A 95 -2.77 9.40 -20.83
CA GLU A 95 -1.75 10.20 -21.56
C GLU A 95 -0.37 9.53 -21.61
N MET A 96 -0.19 8.38 -20.94
CA MET A 96 1.09 7.68 -20.85
C MET A 96 0.95 6.30 -21.50
N GLY A 97 1.33 6.22 -22.79
CA GLY A 97 1.10 5.08 -23.69
C GLY A 97 1.77 3.74 -23.31
N LYS A 98 1.93 2.85 -24.32
CA LYS A 98 2.26 1.40 -24.24
C LYS A 98 3.36 0.95 -23.25
N ASP A 99 4.24 1.84 -22.79
CA ASP A 99 5.24 1.56 -21.76
C ASP A 99 4.64 1.34 -20.35
N TYR A 100 3.37 1.69 -20.13
CA TYR A 100 2.67 1.56 -18.85
C TYR A 100 1.97 0.21 -18.61
N ALA A 101 1.83 -0.66 -19.62
CA ALA A 101 1.21 -1.98 -19.42
C ALA A 101 1.96 -2.86 -18.41
N LYS A 102 3.29 -2.68 -18.28
CA LYS A 102 4.10 -3.30 -17.22
C LYS A 102 3.93 -2.60 -15.87
N LEU A 103 3.62 -1.31 -15.87
CA LEU A 103 3.44 -0.48 -14.68
C LEU A 103 2.13 -0.79 -13.94
N ASP A 104 1.06 -1.11 -14.67
CA ASP A 104 -0.21 -1.57 -14.09
C ASP A 104 -0.01 -2.78 -13.18
N PHE A 105 0.88 -3.70 -13.57
CA PHE A 105 1.20 -4.86 -12.74
C PHE A 105 1.83 -4.46 -11.40
N VAL A 106 2.73 -3.48 -11.37
CA VAL A 106 3.35 -2.98 -10.13
C VAL A 106 2.32 -2.29 -9.25
N ILE A 107 1.46 -1.47 -9.83
CA ILE A 107 0.40 -0.76 -9.11
C ILE A 107 -0.56 -1.78 -8.47
N LEU A 108 -0.98 -2.79 -9.23
CA LEU A 108 -1.85 -3.87 -8.77
C LEU A 108 -1.20 -4.74 -7.70
N LEU A 109 0.06 -5.16 -7.89
CA LEU A 109 0.81 -5.97 -6.93
C LEU A 109 1.04 -5.22 -5.61
N SER A 110 1.41 -3.93 -5.71
CA SER A 110 1.60 -3.02 -4.58
C SER A 110 0.30 -2.82 -3.78
N SER A 111 -0.83 -2.64 -4.47
CA SER A 111 -2.17 -2.55 -3.88
C SER A 111 -2.61 -3.85 -3.19
N PHE A 112 -2.29 -5.00 -3.80
CA PHE A 112 -2.60 -6.31 -3.23
C PHE A 112 -1.80 -6.58 -1.95
N LEU A 113 -0.49 -6.31 -1.95
CA LEU A 113 0.36 -6.46 -0.78
C LEU A 113 -0.08 -5.53 0.36
N SER A 114 -0.38 -4.27 0.07
CA SER A 114 -0.84 -3.32 1.09
C SER A 114 -2.20 -3.74 1.69
N SER A 115 -3.10 -4.26 0.85
CA SER A 115 -4.39 -4.81 1.30
C SER A 115 -4.23 -6.01 2.22
N ILE A 116 -3.34 -6.96 1.92
CA ILE A 116 -3.05 -8.10 2.81
C ILE A 116 -2.58 -7.60 4.17
N ILE A 117 -1.68 -6.63 4.20
CA ILE A 117 -1.12 -6.11 5.45
C ILE A 117 -2.17 -5.36 6.25
N ALA A 118 -2.97 -4.52 5.61
CA ALA A 118 -4.10 -3.85 6.24
C ALA A 118 -5.06 -4.88 6.89
N VAL A 119 -5.38 -5.98 6.20
CA VAL A 119 -6.23 -7.06 6.74
C VAL A 119 -5.58 -7.77 7.93
N VAL A 120 -4.29 -8.14 7.82
CA VAL A 120 -3.58 -8.85 8.89
C VAL A 120 -3.47 -7.98 10.14
N VAL A 121 -3.05 -6.73 9.99
CA VAL A 121 -2.99 -5.77 11.10
C VAL A 121 -4.38 -5.57 11.69
N PHE A 122 -5.40 -5.37 10.86
CA PHE A 122 -6.76 -5.19 11.33
C PHE A 122 -7.29 -6.40 12.11
N LYS A 123 -7.04 -7.64 11.65
CA LYS A 123 -7.39 -8.87 12.37
C LYS A 123 -6.70 -8.99 13.72
N ILE A 124 -5.41 -8.66 13.80
CA ILE A 124 -4.64 -8.68 15.06
C ILE A 124 -5.25 -7.69 16.05
N VAL A 125 -5.58 -6.48 15.59
CA VAL A 125 -6.28 -5.51 16.44
C VAL A 125 -7.67 -6.06 16.78
N HIS A 126 -8.39 -6.71 15.85
CA HIS A 126 -9.77 -7.24 16.02
C HIS A 126 -9.87 -8.26 17.14
N ALA A 127 -9.01 -9.29 17.10
CA ALA A 127 -8.94 -10.31 18.11
C ALA A 127 -8.70 -9.77 19.53
N ARG A 128 -8.19 -8.53 19.68
CA ARG A 128 -7.99 -7.94 21.00
C ARG A 128 -9.18 -7.17 21.54
N CYS A 129 -9.88 -6.35 20.75
CA CYS A 129 -11.03 -5.59 21.29
C CYS A 129 -12.24 -6.47 21.63
N SER A 130 -12.27 -7.72 21.17
CA SER A 130 -13.33 -8.69 21.48
C SER A 130 -13.03 -9.55 22.74
N ASN A 131 -11.85 -9.38 23.35
CA ASN A 131 -11.42 -10.05 24.60
C ASN A 131 -11.20 -9.01 25.70
#